data_AF-A0A353GXR7-F1
#
_entry.id   AF-A0A353GXR7-F1
#
_cell.length_a   1.000
_cell.length_b   1.000
_cell.length_c   1.000
_cell.angle_alpha   90.00
_cell.angle_beta   90.00
_cell.angle_gamma   90.00
#
_symmetry.space_group_name_H-M   'P 1'
#
loop_
_entity.id
_entity.type
_entity.pdbx_description
1 polymer ?
#
loop_
_entity_poly.entity_id
_entity_poly.type
_entity_poly.pdbx_seq_one_letter_code
_entity_poly.pdbx_strand_id
1 'polypeptide(L)' 'MSINSVILEKLLEQITIARERMQLLWEKKGYTDHEVLAASIEVDHLLNEYDRVLLLMQERKSDLSGDKR' A
#
# COMPACT_ATOMS: atom_id res chain seq x y z
N MET A 1 5.41 -8.68 17.63
CA MET A 1 4.86 -8.19 16.34
C MET A 1 5.01 -9.30 15.30
N SER A 2 4.04 -9.49 14.41
CA SER A 2 4.15 -10.45 13.31
C SER A 2 4.94 -9.83 12.17
N ILE A 3 5.76 -10.59 11.44
CA ILE A 3 6.51 -10.08 10.28
C ILE A 3 5.58 -9.35 9.29
N ASN A 4 4.36 -9.85 9.10
CA ASN A 4 3.38 -9.24 8.21
C ASN A 4 2.87 -7.87 8.73
N SER A 5 2.77 -7.67 10.06
CA SER A 5 2.35 -6.37 10.59
C SER A 5 3.41 -5.30 10.35
N VAL A 6 4.69 -5.66 10.47
CA VAL A 6 5.82 -4.77 10.15
C VAL A 6 5.85 -4.44 8.65
N ILE A 7 5.52 -5.41 7.78
CA ILE A 7 5.42 -5.18 6.33
C ILE A 7 4.30 -4.18 6.02
N LEU A 8 3.10 -4.36 6.60
CA LEU A 8 1.98 -3.45 6.38
C LEU A 8 2.27 -2.02 6.88
N GLU A 9 2.92 -1.88 8.04
CA GLU A 9 3.33 -0.56 8.56
C GLU A 9 4.30 0.15 7.62
N LYS A 10 5.31 -0.57 7.10
CA LYS A 10 6.25 -0.03 6.11
C LYS A 10 5.58 0.33 4.78
N LEU A 11 4.62 -0.46 4.33
CA LEU A 11 3.87 -0.15 3.11
C LEU A 11 3.01 1.09 3.32
N LEU A 12 2.36 1.23 4.48
CA LEU A 12 1.57 2.41 4.82
C LEU A 12 2.42 3.68 4.87
N GLU A 13 3.62 3.61 5.43
CA GLU A 13 4.59 4.72 5.45
C GLU A 13 4.98 5.14 4.02
N GLN A 14 5.33 4.17 3.17
CA GLN A 14 5.67 4.42 1.76
C GLN A 14 4.50 5.02 0.98
N ILE A 15 3.28 4.51 1.18
CA ILE A 15 2.06 5.07 0.57
C ILE A 15 1.87 6.53 0.97
N THR A 16 2.08 6.84 2.25
CA THR A 16 1.95 8.20 2.78
C THR A 16 2.94 9.15 2.10
N ILE A 17 4.22 8.77 2.08
CA ILE A 17 5.29 9.56 1.44
C ILE A 17 5.02 9.75 -0.07
N ALA A 18 4.62 8.68 -0.77
CA ALA A 18 4.35 8.74 -2.21
C ALA A 18 3.13 9.63 -2.52
N ARG A 19 2.08 9.59 -1.70
CA ARG A 19 0.91 10.46 -1.82
C ARG A 19 1.26 11.93 -1.58
N GLU A 20 2.06 12.23 -0.56
CA GLU A 20 2.55 13.58 -0.30
C GLU A 20 3.38 14.11 -1.48
N ARG A 21 4.29 13.29 -2.02
CA ARG A 21 5.08 13.65 -3.21
C ARG A 21 4.19 13.94 -4.41
N MET A 22 3.21 13.07 -4.68
CA MET A 22 2.25 13.24 -5.77
C MET A 22 1.46 14.55 -5.62
N GLN A 23 0.99 14.85 -4.41
CA GLN A 23 0.24 16.07 -4.12
C GLN A 23 1.09 17.33 -4.35
N LEU A 24 2.33 17.34 -3.88
CA LEU A 24 3.26 18.46 -4.11
C LEU A 24 3.55 18.67 -5.60
N LEU A 25 3.70 17.57 -6.36
CA LEU A 25 3.88 17.63 -7.81
C LEU A 25 2.63 18.18 -8.51
N TRP A 26 1.44 17.74 -8.09
CA TRP A 26 0.18 18.24 -8.63
C TRP A 26 0.05 19.75 -8.38
N GLU A 27 0.24 20.21 -7.15
CA GLU A 27 0.17 21.63 -6.82
C GLU A 27 1.15 22.49 -7.64
N LYS A 28 2.32 21.94 -7.95
CA LYS A 28 3.36 22.66 -8.70
C LYS A 28 3.18 22.61 -10.22
N LYS A 29 2.70 21.50 -10.78
CA LYS A 29 2.79 21.20 -12.22
C LYS A 29 1.45 20.89 -12.88
N GLY A 30 0.40 20.67 -12.10
CA GLY A 30 -0.92 20.24 -12.56
C GLY A 30 -1.03 18.73 -12.70
N TYR A 31 -2.25 18.22 -12.64
CA TYR A 31 -2.56 16.79 -12.55
C TYR A 31 -2.15 15.95 -13.79
N THR A 32 -2.00 16.58 -14.95
CA THR A 32 -1.61 15.91 -16.20
C THR A 32 -0.11 15.86 -16.41
N ASP A 33 0.69 16.47 -15.53
CA ASP A 33 2.13 16.42 -15.65
C ASP A 33 2.65 14.98 -15.51
N HIS A 34 3.62 14.63 -16.35
CA HIS A 34 4.19 13.29 -16.40
C HIS A 34 4.77 12.82 -15.05
N GLU A 35 5.30 13.71 -14.21
CA GLU A 35 5.82 13.33 -12.90
C GLU A 35 4.67 13.06 -11.90
N VAL A 36 3.55 13.77 -12.03
CA VAL A 36 2.33 13.50 -11.24
C VAL A 36 1.76 12.15 -11.63
N LEU A 37 1.67 11.87 -12.94
CA LEU A 37 1.23 10.56 -13.43
C LEU A 37 2.17 9.44 -12.96
N ALA A 38 3.49 9.63 -13.03
CA ALA A 38 4.46 8.66 -12.52
C ALA A 38 4.30 8.42 -11.01
N ALA A 39 4.11 9.48 -10.22
CA ALA A 39 3.86 9.36 -8.79
C ALA A 39 2.51 8.66 -8.49
N SER A 40 1.48 8.86 -9.32
CA SER A 40 0.20 8.16 -9.17
C SER A 40 0.32 6.65 -9.40
N ILE A 41 1.13 6.23 -10.37
CA ILE A 41 1.43 4.81 -10.65
C ILE A 41 2.18 4.19 -9.46
N GLU A 42 3.14 4.93 -8.88
CA GLU A 42 3.87 4.49 -7.69
C GLU A 42 2.93 4.27 -6.49
N VAL A 43 2.01 5.21 -6.24
CA VAL A 43 0.99 5.07 -5.19
C VAL A 43 0.11 3.85 -5.44
N ASP A 44 -0.34 3.63 -6.68
CA ASP A 44 -1.19 2.49 -7.04
C ASP A 44 -0.48 1.14 -6.82
N HIS A 45 0.79 1.04 -7.22
CA HIS A 45 1.59 -0.15 -6.97
C HIS A 45 1.72 -0.47 -5.47
N LEU A 46 1.97 0.54 -4.64
CA LEU A 46 2.09 0.37 -3.19
C LEU A 46 0.76 -0.04 -2.54
N LEU A 47 -0.37 0.53 -2.99
CA LEU A 47 -1.71 0.13 -2.53
C LEU A 47 -2.00 -1.32 -2.89
N ASN A 48 -1.71 -1.71 -4.14
CA ASN A 48 -1.88 -3.09 -4.59
C ASN A 48 -1.03 -4.08 -3.77
N GLU A 49 0.18 -3.69 -3.38
CA GLU A 49 1.02 -4.52 -2.50
C GLU A 49 0.46 -4.62 -1.08
N TYR A 50 0.00 -3.50 -0.51
CA TYR A 50 -0.65 -3.49 0.80
C TYR A 50 -1.87 -4.41 0.83
N ASP A 51 -2.75 -4.32 -0.18
CA ASP A 51 -3.96 -5.13 -0.28
C ASP A 51 -3.63 -6.62 -0.42
N ARG A 52 -2.60 -6.98 -1.21
CA ARG A 52 -2.13 -8.37 -1.30
C ARG A 52 -1.65 -8.91 0.04
N VAL A 53 -0.85 -8.15 0.78
CA VAL A 53 -0.36 -8.57 2.11
C VAL A 53 -1.53 -8.72 3.09
N LEU A 54 -2.48 -7.79 3.06
CA LEU A 54 -3.67 -7.84 3.89
C LEU A 54 -4.53 -9.07 3.61
N LEU A 55 -4.77 -9.40 2.34
CA LEU A 55 -5.51 -10.59 1.93
C LEU A 55 -4.85 -11.88 2.43
N LEU A 56 -3.53 -12.03 2.23
CA LEU A 56 -2.76 -13.18 2.69
C LEU A 56 -2.76 -13.35 4.21
N MET A 57 -2.96 -12.26 4.96
CA MET A 57 -3.12 -12.32 6.42
C MET A 57 -4.52 -12.78 6.84
N GLN A 58 -5.55 -12.41 6.08
CA GLN A 58 -6.93 -12.81 6.33
C GLN A 58 -7.11 -14.31 6.06
N GLU A 59 -6.59 -14.81 4.94
CA GLU A 59 -6.64 -16.24 4.58
C GLU A 59 -5.96 -17.13 5.63
N ARG A 60 -4.76 -16.74 6.10
CA ARG A 60 -4.05 -17.49 7.16
C ARG A 60 -4.78 -17.52 8.50
N LYS A 61 -5.60 -16.50 8.82
CA LYS A 61 -6.42 -16.52 10.04
C LYS A 61 -7.62 -17.47 9.92
N SER A 62 -8.17 -17.64 8.72
CA SER A 62 -9.28 -18.54 8.46
C SER A 62 -8.85 -20.01 8.57
N ASP A 63 -7.65 -20.35 8.08
CA ASP A 63 -7.10 -21.71 8.14
C ASP A 63 -6.81 -22.17 9.58
N LEU A 64 -6.35 -21.25 10.45
CA LEU A 64 -6.03 -21.55 11.86
C LEU A 64 -7.27 -21.69 12.76
N SER A 65 -8.45 -21.25 12.32
CA SER A 65 -9.71 -21.35 13.08
C SER A 65 -10.55 -22.59 12.72
N GLY A 66 -10.14 -23.38 11.72
CA GLY A 66 -10.90 -24.53 11.20
C GLY A 66 -10.63 -25.87 11.88
N ASP A 67 -9.60 -25.97 12.73
CA ASP A 67 -9.21 -27.24 13.37
C ASP A 67 -9.86 -27.41 14.75
N LYS A 68 -11.19 -27.57 14.73
CA LYS A 68 -11.97 -28.14 15.84
C LYS A 68 -12.84 -29.25 15.27
N ARG A 69 -12.28 -30.44 15.15
CA ARG A 69 -13.03 -31.69 15.00
C ARG A 69 -12.58 -32.70 16.04
#